data_AF-A0A7G9YE83-F1
#
_entry.id   AF-A0A7G9YE83-F1
#
_cell.length_a   1.000
_cell.length_b   1.000
_cell.length_c   1.000
_cell.angle_alpha   90.00
_cell.angle_beta   90.00
_cell.angle_gamma   90.00
#
_symmetry.space_group_name_H-M   'P 1'
#
loop_
_entity.id
_entity.type
_entity.pdbx_description
1 polymer ?
#
loop_
_entity_poly.entity_id
_entity_poly.type
_entity_poly.pdbx_seq_one_letter_code
_entity_poly.pdbx_strand_id
1 'polypeptide(L)'
;METILKIKVDEFLAHKIEDMVKIGTFESEEDFLKSAVEDKVRMWEILKLNTRMDKFAEQITKKRPESVTEAVLKAREEEDEIL
;
A
#
# COMPACT_ATOMS: atom_id res chain seq x y z
N MET A 1 18.95 -14.67 18.17
CA MET A 1 18.27 -14.04 17.02
C MET A 1 17.49 -15.12 16.29
N GLU A 2 16.25 -14.83 15.93
CA GLU A 2 15.38 -15.74 15.17
C GLU A 2 15.35 -15.29 13.71
N THR A 3 15.64 -16.20 12.77
CA THR A 3 15.57 -15.90 11.34
C THR A 3 14.15 -16.12 10.85
N ILE A 4 13.44 -15.02 10.56
CA ILE A 4 12.02 -15.04 10.20
C ILE A 4 11.80 -15.28 8.68
N LEU A 5 12.81 -14.97 7.85
CA LEU A 5 12.71 -15.11 6.39
C LEU A 5 14.06 -15.52 5.77
N LYS A 6 14.05 -16.53 4.89
CA LYS A 6 15.18 -16.87 4.01
C LYS A 6 14.78 -16.59 2.57
N ILE A 7 15.59 -15.80 1.87
CA ILE A 7 15.29 -15.33 0.52
C ILE A 7 16.30 -15.95 -0.45
N LYS A 8 15.82 -16.35 -1.63
CA LYS A 8 16.66 -16.65 -2.80
C LYS A 8 16.32 -15.64 -3.87
N VAL A 9 17.33 -14.94 -4.35
CA VAL A 9 17.24 -14.00 -5.46
C VAL A 9 18.13 -14.50 -6.59
N ASP A 10 17.81 -14.11 -7.83
CA ASP A 10 18.69 -14.38 -8.95
C ASP A 10 19.99 -13.54 -8.86
N GLU A 11 21.00 -13.96 -9.62
CA GLU A 11 22.33 -13.37 -9.60
C GLU A 11 22.32 -11.89 -10.04
N PHE A 12 21.47 -11.54 -11.01
CA PHE A 12 21.35 -10.18 -11.49
C PHE A 12 20.82 -9.25 -10.40
N LEU A 13 19.77 -9.66 -9.69
CA LEU A 13 19.23 -8.91 -8.55
C LEU A 13 20.24 -8.83 -7.41
N ALA A 14 20.94 -9.92 -7.09
CA ALA A 14 21.98 -9.90 -6.06
C ALA A 14 23.05 -8.83 -6.36
N HIS A 15 23.55 -8.79 -7.60
CA HIS A 15 24.53 -7.79 -8.01
C HIS A 15 23.98 -6.36 -7.91
N LYS A 16 22.71 -6.15 -8.26
CA LYS A 16 22.08 -4.83 -8.12
C LYS A 16 21.97 -4.38 -6.66
N ILE A 17 21.64 -5.30 -5.75
CA ILE A 17 21.57 -5.00 -4.32
C ILE A 17 22.96 -4.63 -3.80
N GLU A 18 23.98 -5.43 -4.14
CA GLU A 18 25.36 -5.13 -3.78
C GLU A 18 25.82 -3.76 -4.30
N ASP A 19 25.50 -3.40 -5.55
CA ASP A 19 25.85 -2.10 -6.12
C ASP A 19 25.21 -0.95 -5.34
N MET A 20 23.94 -1.09 -4.94
CA MET A 20 23.24 -0.07 -4.14
C MET A 20 23.87 0.10 -2.75
N VAL A 21 24.30 -1.00 -2.12
CA VAL A 21 25.02 -0.96 -0.85
C VAL A 21 26.40 -0.32 -1.03
N LYS A 22 27.14 -0.68 -2.09
CA LYS A 22 28.47 -0.10 -2.40
C LYS A 22 28.43 1.42 -2.64
N ILE A 23 27.35 1.92 -3.25
CA ILE A 23 27.15 3.35 -3.49
C ILE A 23 26.73 4.10 -2.19
N GLY A 24 26.46 3.37 -1.11
CA GLY A 24 26.09 3.93 0.19
C GLY A 24 24.63 4.34 0.27
N THR A 25 23.77 3.81 -0.61
CA THR A 25 22.32 4.05 -0.52
C THR A 25 21.70 3.29 0.66
N PHE A 26 22.28 2.15 1.02
CA PHE A 26 21.86 1.30 2.13
C PHE A 26 23.08 0.87 2.94
N GLU A 27 22.90 0.66 4.25
CA GLU A 27 24.00 0.27 5.15
C GLU A 27 24.43 -1.19 4.95
N SER A 28 23.50 -2.04 4.51
CA SER A 28 23.73 -3.46 4.24
C SER A 28 22.67 -4.04 3.30
N GLU A 29 22.90 -5.25 2.79
CA GLU A 29 21.90 -5.99 2.03
C GLU A 29 20.65 -6.31 2.87
N GLU A 30 20.83 -6.56 4.17
CA GLU A 30 19.73 -6.80 5.10
C GLU A 30 18.86 -5.55 5.27
N ASP A 31 19.49 -4.38 5.41
CA ASP A 31 18.82 -3.10 5.48
C ASP A 31 17.99 -2.83 4.21
N PHE A 32 18.59 -3.05 3.03
CA PHE A 32 17.88 -2.97 1.75
C PHE A 32 16.65 -3.87 1.71
N LEU A 33 16.80 -5.15 2.06
CA LEU A 33 15.70 -6.12 1.98
C LEU A 33 14.58 -5.78 2.96
N LYS A 34 14.93 -5.31 4.15
CA LYS A 34 13.94 -4.87 5.15
C LYS A 34 13.13 -3.68 4.62
N SER A 35 13.80 -2.64 4.13
CA SER A 35 13.11 -1.47 3.56
C SER A 35 12.25 -1.85 2.35
N ALA A 36 12.74 -2.73 1.47
CA ALA A 36 11.99 -3.18 0.31
C ALA A 36 10.71 -3.94 0.69
N VAL A 37 10.75 -4.77 1.73
CA VAL A 37 9.57 -5.48 2.23
C VAL A 37 8.57 -4.50 2.85
N GLU A 38 9.03 -3.56 3.67
CA GLU A 38 8.18 -2.52 4.27
C GLU A 38 7.44 -1.70 3.21
N ASP A 39 8.14 -1.26 2.17
CA ASP A 39 7.56 -0.50 1.05
C ASP A 39 6.51 -1.32 0.28
N LYS A 40 6.77 -2.60 0.05
CA LYS A 40 5.81 -3.48 -0.66
C LYS A 40 4.56 -3.72 0.17
N VAL A 41 4.67 -3.90 1.48
CA VAL A 41 3.51 -4.03 2.38
C VAL A 41 2.68 -2.75 2.32
N ARG A 42 3.31 -1.58 2.48
CA ARG A 42 2.62 -0.29 2.44
C ARG A 42 1.89 -0.06 1.11
N MET A 43 2.54 -0.38 -0.01
CA MET A 43 1.95 -0.26 -1.34
C MET A 43 0.72 -1.17 -1.49
N TRP A 44 0.78 -2.39 -0.95
CA TRP A 44 -0.36 -3.33 -0.94
C TRP A 44 -1.54 -2.81 -0.12
N GLU A 45 -1.28 -2.21 1.04
CA GLU A 45 -2.33 -1.61 1.88
C GLU A 45 -3.03 -0.45 1.17
N ILE A 46 -2.25 0.42 0.52
CA ILE A 46 -2.79 1.53 -0.29
C ILE A 46 -3.65 1.00 -1.44
N LEU A 47 -3.17 -0.01 -2.18
CA LEU A 47 -3.93 -0.61 -3.27
C LEU A 47 -5.26 -1.19 -2.77
N LYS A 48 -5.24 -1.88 -1.62
CA LYS A 48 -6.43 -2.44 -1.01
C LYS A 48 -7.42 -1.35 -0.56
N LEU A 49 -6.91 -0.23 -0.04
CA LEU A 49 -7.72 0.92 0.33
C LEU A 49 -8.38 1.55 -0.90
N ASN A 50 -7.62 1.83 -1.95
CA ASN A 50 -8.14 2.38 -3.20
C ASN A 50 -9.22 1.47 -3.79
N THR A 51 -8.97 0.16 -3.83
CA THR A 51 -9.96 -0.82 -4.30
C THR A 51 -11.26 -0.78 -3.48
N ARG A 52 -11.19 -0.53 -2.17
CA ARG A 52 -12.38 -0.36 -1.32
C ARG A 52 -13.10 0.95 -1.61
N MET A 53 -12.36 2.03 -1.82
CA MET A 53 -12.91 3.33 -2.17
C MET A 53 -13.63 3.29 -3.52
N ASP A 54 -13.05 2.63 -4.53
CA ASP A 54 -13.67 2.45 -5.84
C ASP A 54 -14.99 1.69 -5.74
N LYS A 55 -15.01 0.58 -4.98
CA LYS A 55 -16.23 -0.18 -4.72
C LYS A 55 -17.28 0.63 -3.98
N PHE A 56 -16.87 1.44 -3.01
CA PHE A 56 -17.78 2.33 -2.30
C PHE A 56 -18.38 3.38 -3.25
N ALA A 57 -17.55 4.02 -4.07
CA ALA A 57 -17.99 4.98 -5.07
C ALA A 57 -19.01 4.33 -6.03
N GLU A 58 -18.72 3.15 -6.59
CA GLU A 58 -19.66 2.41 -7.45
C GLU A 58 -21.00 2.12 -6.77
N GLN A 59 -20.99 1.71 -5.49
CA GLN A 59 -22.22 1.45 -4.75
C GLN A 59 -23.04 2.72 -4.55
N ILE A 60 -22.37 3.83 -4.25
CA ILE A 60 -23.00 5.14 -4.09
C ILE A 60 -23.60 5.61 -5.43
N THR A 61 -22.86 5.52 -6.55
CA THR A 61 -23.38 5.93 -7.87
C THR A 61 -24.57 5.07 -8.32
N LYS A 62 -24.59 3.77 -7.97
CA LYS A 62 -25.74 2.89 -8.23
C LYS A 62 -26.96 3.23 -7.38
N LYS A 63 -26.77 3.66 -6.12
CA LYS A 63 -27.86 4.00 -5.20
C LYS A 63 -28.38 5.42 -5.39
N ARG A 64 -27.55 6.34 -5.89
CA ARG A 64 -27.90 7.75 -6.14
C ARG A 64 -27.24 8.20 -7.45
N PRO A 65 -28.01 8.36 -8.55
CA PRO A 65 -27.49 8.83 -9.83
C PRO A 65 -27.22 10.34 -9.84
N GLU A 66 -27.60 11.07 -8.80
CA GLU A 66 -27.21 12.46 -8.55
C GLU A 66 -25.75 12.53 -8.09
N SER A 67 -25.13 13.70 -8.24
CA SER A 67 -23.68 13.93 -8.12
C SER A 67 -23.04 13.20 -6.93
N VAL A 68 -21.91 12.53 -7.18
CA VAL A 68 -21.13 11.78 -6.17
C VAL A 68 -20.83 12.65 -4.93
N THR A 69 -20.68 13.95 -5.11
CA THR A 69 -20.46 14.93 -4.03
C THR A 69 -21.65 15.03 -3.07
N GLU A 70 -22.89 15.05 -3.56
CA GLU A 70 -24.09 15.10 -2.70
C GLU A 70 -24.31 13.80 -1.94
N ALA A 71 -23.99 12.67 -2.56
CA ALA A 71 -24.14 11.37 -1.91
C ALA A 71 -23.09 11.13 -0.80
N VAL A 72 -21.85 11.60 -0.99
CA VAL A 72 -20.80 11.57 0.04
C VAL A 72 -21.10 12.52 1.19
N LEU A 73 -21.61 13.73 0.91
CA LEU A 73 -22.01 14.68 1.96
C LEU A 73 -23.15 14.12 2.82
N LYS A 74 -24.19 13.55 2.20
CA LYS A 74 -25.32 12.99 2.96
C LYS A 74 -24.94 11.75 3.77
N ALA A 75 -24.04 10.91 3.25
CA ALA A 75 -23.56 9.74 4.00
C ALA A 75 -22.76 10.15 5.25
N ARG A 76 -22.05 11.29 5.21
CA ARG A 76 -21.39 11.86 6.39
C ARG A 76 -22.37 12.49 7.39
N GLU A 77 -23.39 13.21 6.90
CA GLU A 77 -24.47 13.73 7.76
C GLU A 77 -25.20 12.58 8.49
N GLU A 78 -25.48 11.48 7.80
CA GLU A 78 -26.10 10.28 8.39
C GLU A 78 -25.18 9.58 9.43
N GLU A 79 -23.85 9.65 9.28
CA GLU A 79 -22.89 9.12 10.27
C GLU A 79 -22.77 10.01 11.52
N ASP A 80 -22.82 11.33 11.35
CA ASP A 80 -22.72 12.31 12.44
C ASP A 80 -24.02 12.41 13.26
N GLU A 81 -25.20 12.10 12.70
CA GLU A 81 -26.47 12.05 13.45
C GLU A 81 -26.64 10.80 14.33
N ILE A 82 -25.84 9.75 14.10
CA ILE A 82 -25.91 8.47 14.83
C ILE A 82 -24.99 8.47 16.08
N LEU A 83 -24.10 9.47 16.22
CA LEU A 83 -23.20 9.67 17.37
C LEU A 83 -23.75 10.69 18.37
#